data_AF-R4WQB4-F1
#
_entry.id   AF-R4WQB4-F1
#
_cell.length_a   1.000
_cell.length_b   1.000
_cell.length_c   1.000
_cell.angle_alpha   90.00
_cell.angle_beta   90.00
_cell.angle_gamma   90.00
#
_symmetry.space_group_name_H-M   'P 1'
#
loop_
_entity.id
_entity.type
_entity.pdbx_description
1 polymer ?
#
loop_
_entity_poly.entity_id
_entity_poly.type
_entity_poly.pdbx_seq_one_letter_code
_entity_poly.pdbx_strand_id
1 'polypeptide(L)'
;MNRRQFLSMAGAFAGCTGGVGEAFALTSSSPASASNVLVIVDLDGGNDSLNTVIPIADPLYRTLRPGLAISRSRALPLDENTALHPSLSMLMNVWHANELAIVQGVGVDATERSHYRSRQIWDTASDADEYRRDGWLERANGSRASMQDVVASGSFVAACEAAARRIAARDVHDAPDSVNVIRLTLHGFDTHENQAQRHAWLLTQLAEGLALLRTTLIASGDWRRTLVMTRSDFGRSARENAARGTEHGAAASHFMLGGNVRGGLFGAPPRLDALDAAGGLVVGIDFRSFYATALAACGHIDPASVFGGRFEPLPLLRA
;
A
#
# COMPACT_ATOMS: atom_id res chain seq x y z
N MET A 1 35.98 -5.61 -16.86
CA MET A 1 35.63 -6.97 -17.32
C MET A 1 34.98 -6.88 -18.69
N ASN A 2 35.53 -7.60 -19.68
CA ASN A 2 35.30 -7.39 -21.12
C ASN A 2 34.26 -8.34 -21.74
N ARG A 3 33.48 -7.78 -22.68
CA ARG A 3 32.34 -8.36 -23.43
C ARG A 3 32.73 -9.32 -24.58
N ARG A 4 33.50 -10.39 -24.34
CA ARG A 4 33.93 -11.29 -25.45
C ARG A 4 34.00 -12.80 -25.13
N GLN A 5 33.02 -13.35 -24.40
CA GLN A 5 32.88 -14.82 -24.28
C GLN A 5 31.41 -15.25 -24.19
N PHE A 6 30.57 -14.90 -25.17
CA PHE A 6 29.17 -15.35 -25.22
C PHE A 6 28.75 -15.99 -26.56
N LEU A 7 29.68 -16.52 -27.35
CA LEU A 7 29.32 -17.28 -28.56
C LEU A 7 30.29 -18.45 -28.75
N SER A 8 29.89 -19.63 -28.28
CA SER A 8 30.20 -20.92 -28.93
C SER A 8 29.47 -22.06 -28.20
N MET A 9 28.38 -22.55 -28.79
CA MET A 9 28.10 -23.99 -28.97
C MET A 9 26.71 -24.15 -29.57
N ALA A 10 26.68 -24.24 -30.91
CA ALA A 10 25.61 -24.85 -31.68
C ALA A 10 26.18 -26.11 -32.33
N GLY A 11 25.43 -27.21 -32.28
CA GLY A 11 25.74 -28.51 -32.90
C GLY A 11 25.50 -29.64 -31.89
N ALA A 12 24.79 -30.73 -32.19
CA ALA A 12 24.09 -31.16 -33.38
C ALA A 12 23.04 -32.19 -32.94
N PHE A 13 21.83 -32.16 -33.51
CA PHE A 13 20.99 -33.35 -33.59
C PHE A 13 20.24 -33.30 -34.92
N ALA A 14 20.59 -34.24 -35.79
CA ALA A 14 19.94 -34.49 -37.06
C ALA A 14 19.06 -35.74 -36.93
N GLY A 15 17.86 -35.68 -37.52
CA GLY A 15 17.18 -36.83 -38.11
C GLY A 15 16.15 -37.55 -37.25
N CYS A 16 14.87 -37.28 -37.52
CA CYS A 16 13.83 -38.30 -37.71
C CYS A 16 12.55 -37.64 -38.27
N THR A 17 12.16 -38.06 -39.47
CA THR A 17 10.89 -37.72 -40.14
C THR A 17 9.78 -38.66 -39.67
N GLY A 18 8.66 -38.12 -39.21
CA GLY A 18 7.44 -38.89 -38.92
C GLY A 18 6.40 -38.03 -38.23
N GLY A 19 5.27 -37.79 -38.89
CA GLY A 19 4.19 -36.98 -38.34
C GLY A 19 3.40 -37.70 -37.25
N VAL A 20 3.00 -36.94 -36.24
CA VAL A 20 1.72 -36.97 -35.51
C VAL A 20 1.71 -35.69 -34.67
N GLY A 21 0.56 -35.04 -34.55
CA GLY A 21 0.44 -33.74 -33.93
C GLY A 21 0.85 -33.75 -32.46
N GLU A 22 1.70 -32.81 -32.08
CA GLU A 22 1.78 -32.33 -30.70
C GLU A 22 1.74 -30.81 -30.77
N ALA A 23 0.53 -30.28 -30.66
CA ALA A 23 0.34 -28.92 -30.23
C ALA A 23 1.09 -28.80 -28.90
N PHE A 24 2.12 -27.94 -28.85
CA PHE A 24 2.71 -27.50 -27.60
C PHE A 24 1.59 -26.76 -26.86
N ALA A 25 0.83 -27.49 -26.06
CA ALA A 25 -0.05 -26.91 -25.08
C ALA A 25 0.87 -26.15 -24.13
N LEU A 26 0.98 -24.85 -24.35
CA LEU A 26 1.34 -23.93 -23.29
C LEU A 26 0.33 -24.24 -22.18
N THR A 27 0.75 -25.02 -21.19
CA THR A 27 0.05 -25.07 -19.92
C THR A 27 0.11 -23.64 -19.41
N SER A 28 -0.94 -22.87 -19.67
CA SER A 28 -1.29 -21.73 -18.87
C SER A 28 -1.40 -22.28 -17.46
N SER A 29 -0.34 -22.12 -16.66
CA SER A 29 -0.52 -22.10 -15.22
C SER A 29 -1.64 -21.11 -15.00
N SER A 30 -2.82 -21.58 -14.55
CA SER A 30 -3.86 -20.67 -14.09
C SER A 30 -3.16 -19.67 -13.18
N PRO A 31 -3.25 -18.35 -13.46
CA PRO A 31 -2.65 -17.38 -12.57
C PRO A 31 -3.18 -17.70 -11.17
N ALA A 32 -2.29 -17.72 -10.18
CA ALA A 32 -2.67 -17.86 -8.78
C ALA A 32 -3.91 -17.00 -8.55
N SER A 33 -5.02 -17.62 -8.11
CA SER A 33 -6.35 -16.99 -8.02
C SER A 33 -6.22 -15.51 -7.66
N ALA A 34 -6.48 -14.65 -8.65
CA ALA A 34 -6.33 -13.21 -8.50
C ALA A 34 -7.10 -12.77 -7.26
N SER A 35 -6.57 -11.80 -6.51
CA SER A 35 -7.42 -11.17 -5.51
C SER A 35 -8.61 -10.59 -6.25
N ASN A 36 -9.84 -10.81 -5.81
CA ASN A 36 -11.00 -10.19 -6.46
C ASN A 36 -11.62 -9.12 -5.57
N VAL A 37 -11.10 -8.96 -4.34
CA VAL A 37 -11.50 -7.94 -3.39
C VAL A 37 -10.32 -7.01 -3.09
N LEU A 38 -10.58 -5.71 -3.25
CA LEU A 38 -9.69 -4.63 -2.82
C LEU A 38 -10.33 -3.89 -1.65
N VAL A 39 -9.68 -3.89 -0.50
CA VAL A 39 -10.04 -3.05 0.64
C VAL A 39 -9.09 -1.86 0.70
N ILE A 40 -9.62 -0.65 0.55
CA ILE A 40 -8.85 0.59 0.67
C ILE A 40 -9.15 1.22 2.02
N VAL A 41 -8.10 1.48 2.79
CA VAL A 41 -8.15 2.16 4.08
C VAL A 41 -7.58 3.57 3.94
N ASP A 42 -8.47 4.56 3.98
CA ASP A 42 -8.14 5.98 3.93
C ASP A 42 -7.71 6.45 5.32
N LEU A 43 -6.42 6.77 5.48
CA LEU A 43 -5.84 7.41 6.66
C LEU A 43 -5.98 8.93 6.49
N ASP A 44 -7.17 9.44 6.81
CA ASP A 44 -7.60 10.79 6.48
C ASP A 44 -6.93 11.84 7.37
N GLY A 45 -6.14 12.70 6.73
CA GLY A 45 -5.44 13.81 7.34
C GLY A 45 -3.91 13.69 7.34
N GLY A 46 -3.28 12.80 6.59
CA GLY A 46 -1.80 12.77 6.48
C GLY A 46 -1.09 11.98 7.58
N ASN A 47 -0.83 10.70 7.35
CA ASN A 47 -0.19 9.81 8.31
C ASN A 47 1.33 10.10 8.48
N ASP A 48 1.78 10.33 9.73
CA ASP A 48 3.21 10.54 10.01
C ASP A 48 4.02 9.26 9.84
N SER A 49 4.77 9.22 8.75
CA SER A 49 5.53 8.04 8.37
C SER A 49 6.74 7.79 9.26
N LEU A 50 7.37 8.84 9.79
CA LEU A 50 8.52 8.68 10.70
C LEU A 50 8.11 8.22 12.11
N ASN A 51 6.81 8.30 12.42
CA ASN A 51 6.25 7.74 13.64
C ASN A 51 5.35 6.52 13.38
N THR A 52 5.13 6.10 12.13
CA THR A 52 4.52 4.80 11.79
C THR A 52 5.59 3.74 11.48
N VAL A 53 6.54 4.08 10.60
CA VAL A 53 7.70 3.26 10.18
C VAL A 53 8.97 4.06 10.53
N ILE A 54 9.53 3.74 11.68
CA ILE A 54 10.54 4.53 12.37
C ILE A 54 11.93 4.16 11.84
N PRO A 55 12.71 5.12 11.31
CA PRO A 55 14.13 4.92 10.98
C PRO A 55 14.97 4.92 12.27
N ILE A 56 14.84 3.87 13.07
CA ILE A 56 15.30 3.82 14.46
C ILE A 56 16.82 3.88 14.62
N ALA A 57 17.57 3.57 13.57
CA ALA A 57 19.03 3.70 13.52
C ALA A 57 19.53 5.08 13.06
N ASP A 58 18.69 5.90 12.43
CA ASP A 58 19.10 7.22 11.95
C ASP A 58 19.25 8.20 13.12
N PRO A 59 20.46 8.77 13.36
CA PRO A 59 20.67 9.71 14.45
C PRO A 59 19.85 11.00 14.30
N LEU A 60 19.53 11.44 13.08
CA LEU A 60 18.75 12.64 12.82
C LEU A 60 17.29 12.50 13.26
N TYR A 61 16.76 11.27 13.35
CA TYR A 61 15.38 11.04 13.77
C TYR A 61 15.07 11.73 15.11
N ARG A 62 15.94 11.56 16.11
CA ARG A 62 15.74 12.20 17.44
C ARG A 62 15.97 13.70 17.41
N THR A 63 16.89 14.17 16.57
CA THR A 63 17.16 15.60 16.39
C THR A 63 16.00 16.33 15.70
N LEU A 64 15.32 15.66 14.78
CA LEU A 64 14.15 16.19 14.08
C LEU A 64 12.86 16.02 14.88
N ARG A 65 12.80 15.03 15.79
CA ARG A 65 11.61 14.68 16.59
C ARG A 65 11.87 14.70 18.12
N PRO A 66 12.34 15.80 18.73
CA PRO A 66 12.67 15.80 20.16
C PRO A 66 11.52 15.39 21.11
N GLY A 67 10.27 15.70 20.77
CA GLY A 67 9.07 15.32 21.53
C GLY A 67 8.29 14.13 20.96
N LEU A 68 8.47 13.81 19.67
CA LEU A 68 7.76 12.71 19.01
C LEU A 68 8.59 11.42 18.87
N ALA A 69 9.92 11.46 19.03
CA ALA A 69 10.77 10.31 18.79
C ALA A 69 10.47 9.13 19.71
N ILE A 70 10.43 7.93 19.13
CA ILE A 70 10.25 6.69 19.86
C ILE A 70 11.61 6.03 20.13
N SER A 71 11.81 5.53 21.34
CA SER A 71 13.03 4.86 21.74
C SER A 71 13.10 3.46 21.15
N ARG A 72 14.32 2.96 20.87
CA ARG A 72 14.52 1.62 20.31
C ARG A 72 13.92 0.52 21.20
N SER A 73 13.91 0.73 22.51
CA SER A 73 13.31 -0.19 23.49
C SER A 73 11.78 -0.27 23.45
N ARG A 74 11.10 0.75 22.90
CA ARG A 74 9.64 0.78 22.78
C ARG A 74 9.16 0.45 21.37
N ALA A 75 10.02 0.63 20.36
CA ALA A 75 9.67 0.34 18.97
C ALA A 75 9.64 -1.17 18.70
N LEU A 76 8.90 -1.57 17.66
CA LEU A 76 8.79 -2.96 17.23
C LEU A 76 9.76 -3.21 16.07
N PRO A 77 10.91 -3.86 16.27
CA PRO A 77 11.92 -3.98 15.23
C PRO A 77 11.42 -4.80 14.04
N LEU A 78 11.64 -4.29 12.82
CA LEU A 78 11.44 -5.02 11.57
C LEU A 78 12.78 -5.55 11.04
N ASP A 79 13.82 -4.72 11.16
CA ASP A 79 15.22 -5.06 10.88
C ASP A 79 16.15 -4.24 11.81
N GLU A 80 17.44 -4.19 11.49
CA GLU A 80 18.45 -3.44 12.26
C GLU A 80 18.28 -1.91 12.23
N ASN A 81 17.62 -1.38 11.19
CA ASN A 81 17.50 0.04 10.87
C ASN A 81 16.09 0.62 11.07
N THR A 82 15.07 -0.24 10.97
CA THR A 82 13.67 0.12 10.82
C THR A 82 12.81 -0.60 11.84
N ALA A 83 11.85 0.12 12.42
CA ALA A 83 10.91 -0.43 13.40
C ALA A 83 9.49 0.13 13.19
N LEU A 84 8.45 -0.57 13.62
CA LEU A 84 7.10 -0.04 13.70
C LEU A 84 6.84 0.67 15.02
N HIS A 85 5.86 1.58 15.00
CA HIS A 85 5.28 2.16 16.21
C HIS A 85 4.75 1.07 17.17
N PRO A 86 4.93 1.19 18.51
CA PRO A 86 4.44 0.20 19.48
C PRO A 86 2.95 -0.12 19.38
N SER A 87 2.12 0.87 19.06
CA SER A 87 0.67 0.68 18.84
C SER A 87 0.32 -0.27 17.69
N LEU A 88 1.27 -0.60 16.81
CA LEU A 88 1.09 -1.53 15.70
C LEU A 88 1.41 -2.98 16.08
N SER A 89 1.54 -3.30 17.37
CA SER A 89 1.92 -4.63 17.87
C SER A 89 1.07 -5.77 17.31
N MET A 90 -0.22 -5.55 17.11
CA MET A 90 -1.12 -6.56 16.54
C MET A 90 -0.81 -6.91 15.08
N LEU A 91 -0.13 -6.02 14.34
CA LEU A 91 0.32 -6.29 12.97
C LEU A 91 1.60 -7.12 12.91
N MET A 92 2.32 -7.31 14.01
CA MET A 92 3.54 -8.14 14.02
C MET A 92 3.24 -9.59 13.65
N ASN A 93 2.05 -10.10 13.98
CA ASN A 93 1.62 -11.44 13.53
C ASN A 93 1.50 -11.53 12.00
N VAL A 94 1.04 -10.46 11.34
CA VAL A 94 0.91 -10.39 9.88
C VAL A 94 2.28 -10.21 9.22
N TRP A 95 3.15 -9.40 9.84
CA TRP A 95 4.55 -9.25 9.45
C TRP A 95 5.30 -10.58 9.49
N HIS A 96 5.25 -11.30 10.61
CA HIS A 96 5.92 -12.60 10.77
C HIS A 96 5.33 -13.70 9.87
N ALA A 97 4.06 -13.59 9.49
CA ALA A 97 3.45 -14.46 8.49
C ALA A 97 3.90 -14.15 7.04
N ASN A 98 4.73 -13.12 6.85
CA ASN A 98 5.17 -12.64 5.53
C ASN A 98 4.01 -12.21 4.62
N GLU A 99 2.98 -11.61 5.22
CA GLU A 99 1.74 -11.17 4.56
C GLU A 99 1.51 -9.65 4.67
N LEU A 100 2.44 -8.90 5.29
CA LEU A 100 2.43 -7.44 5.37
C LEU A 100 3.64 -6.88 4.61
N ALA A 101 3.36 -6.15 3.53
CA ALA A 101 4.31 -5.31 2.83
C ALA A 101 4.19 -3.87 3.32
N ILE A 102 5.33 -3.26 3.65
CA ILE A 102 5.44 -1.87 4.04
C ILE A 102 6.19 -1.14 2.94
N VAL A 103 5.53 -0.21 2.26
CA VAL A 103 6.09 0.55 1.15
C VAL A 103 6.40 1.96 1.61
N GLN A 104 7.67 2.35 1.57
CA GLN A 104 8.16 3.64 2.05
C GLN A 104 8.36 4.63 0.90
N GLY A 105 8.17 5.92 1.19
CA GLY A 105 8.44 7.01 0.25
C GLY A 105 7.40 7.14 -0.86
N VAL A 106 6.18 6.66 -0.64
CA VAL A 106 5.08 6.76 -1.59
C VAL A 106 4.47 8.16 -1.52
N GLY A 107 4.29 8.82 -2.65
CA GLY A 107 3.69 10.15 -2.65
C GLY A 107 3.48 10.73 -4.04
N VAL A 108 3.17 12.02 -4.05
CA VAL A 108 3.08 12.85 -5.25
C VAL A 108 4.04 14.02 -5.09
N ASP A 109 4.88 14.26 -6.09
CA ASP A 109 5.84 15.37 -6.08
C ASP A 109 5.10 16.67 -6.44
N ALA A 110 4.37 17.20 -5.47
CA ALA A 110 3.61 18.43 -5.62
C ALA A 110 3.55 19.20 -4.30
N THR A 111 3.67 20.52 -4.39
CA THR A 111 3.46 21.43 -3.28
C THR A 111 1.96 21.68 -3.04
N GLU A 112 1.16 20.60 -2.96
CA GLU A 112 -0.26 20.71 -2.62
C GLU A 112 -0.41 20.77 -1.11
N ARG A 113 -1.25 21.70 -0.62
CA ARG A 113 -1.47 21.91 0.82
C ARG A 113 -2.93 21.79 1.23
N SER A 114 -3.83 21.66 0.26
CA SER A 114 -5.26 21.47 0.48
C SER A 114 -5.61 19.99 0.58
N HIS A 115 -6.14 19.58 1.74
CA HIS A 115 -6.71 18.23 1.91
C HIS A 115 -7.75 17.89 0.85
N TYR A 116 -8.52 18.88 0.39
CA TYR A 116 -9.51 18.65 -0.65
C TYR A 116 -8.82 18.26 -1.96
N ARG A 117 -7.83 19.03 -2.40
CA ARG A 117 -7.15 18.77 -3.67
C ARG A 117 -6.28 17.52 -3.59
N SER A 118 -5.59 17.29 -2.48
CA SER A 118 -4.78 16.08 -2.34
C SER A 118 -5.63 14.82 -2.37
N ARG A 119 -6.77 14.80 -1.66
CA ARG A 119 -7.73 13.68 -1.78
C ARG A 119 -8.20 13.46 -3.22
N GLN A 120 -8.48 14.54 -3.97
CA GLN A 120 -8.82 14.40 -5.39
C GLN A 120 -7.69 13.77 -6.21
N ILE A 121 -6.43 14.14 -5.98
CA ILE A 121 -5.28 13.54 -6.68
C ILE A 121 -5.23 12.03 -6.38
N TRP A 122 -5.33 11.64 -5.11
CA TRP A 122 -5.33 10.24 -4.71
C TRP A 122 -6.58 9.47 -5.19
N ASP A 123 -7.76 10.09 -5.25
CA ASP A 123 -9.01 9.45 -5.71
C ASP A 123 -9.06 9.29 -7.23
N THR A 124 -8.47 10.22 -7.96
CA THR A 124 -8.50 10.21 -9.42
C THR A 124 -7.22 9.64 -10.03
N ALA A 125 -6.17 9.43 -9.25
CA ALA A 125 -4.84 9.06 -9.71
C ALA A 125 -4.28 9.99 -10.80
N SER A 126 -4.60 11.29 -10.69
CA SER A 126 -4.19 12.33 -11.64
C SER A 126 -2.80 12.87 -11.33
N ASP A 127 -2.22 13.60 -12.27
CA ASP A 127 -1.14 14.53 -11.95
C ASP A 127 -1.67 15.70 -11.09
N ALA A 128 -0.76 16.41 -10.41
CA ALA A 128 -1.12 17.45 -9.45
C ALA A 128 -1.74 18.70 -10.11
N ASP A 129 -1.45 18.96 -11.38
CA ASP A 129 -2.01 20.02 -12.20
C ASP A 129 -3.26 19.60 -13.00
N GLU A 130 -3.64 18.31 -12.95
CA GLU A 130 -4.79 17.78 -13.67
C GLU A 130 -6.02 17.63 -12.77
N TYR A 131 -7.14 18.26 -13.14
CA TYR A 131 -8.42 18.15 -12.42
C TYR A 131 -9.37 17.19 -13.13
N ARG A 132 -9.57 16.03 -12.52
CA ARG A 132 -10.48 14.99 -13.02
C ARG A 132 -11.77 14.92 -12.19
N ARG A 133 -12.84 14.43 -12.81
CA ARG A 133 -14.12 14.17 -12.13
C ARG A 133 -14.36 12.69 -11.84
N ASP A 134 -13.68 11.82 -12.58
CA ASP A 134 -13.79 10.38 -12.54
C ASP A 134 -12.66 9.76 -11.71
N GLY A 135 -13.02 8.84 -10.82
CA GLY A 135 -12.07 8.10 -9.97
C GLY A 135 -11.26 7.08 -10.77
N TRP A 136 -10.06 6.72 -10.30
CA TRP A 136 -9.27 5.69 -10.98
C TRP A 136 -9.94 4.31 -10.95
N LEU A 137 -10.68 4.00 -9.88
CA LEU A 137 -11.47 2.77 -9.77
C LEU A 137 -12.69 2.76 -10.70
N GLU A 138 -13.30 3.92 -10.94
CA GLU A 138 -14.39 4.06 -11.93
C GLU A 138 -13.86 3.76 -13.33
N ARG A 139 -12.67 4.28 -13.67
CA ARG A 139 -12.00 3.96 -14.93
C ARG A 139 -11.60 2.49 -15.02
N ALA A 140 -11.06 1.92 -13.95
CA ALA A 140 -10.61 0.53 -13.89
C ALA A 140 -11.78 -0.46 -14.10
N ASN A 141 -12.92 -0.24 -13.45
CA ASN A 141 -14.08 -1.14 -13.52
C ASN A 141 -15.09 -0.76 -14.63
N GLY A 142 -15.00 0.44 -15.21
CA GLY A 142 -15.99 0.95 -16.16
C GLY A 142 -17.42 0.92 -15.57
N SER A 143 -18.40 0.47 -16.37
CA SER A 143 -19.80 0.30 -15.91
C SER A 143 -20.02 -0.90 -14.98
N ARG A 144 -18.98 -1.68 -14.67
CA ARG A 144 -19.07 -2.88 -13.81
C ARG A 144 -18.79 -2.58 -12.33
N ALA A 145 -18.54 -1.30 -11.99
CA ALA A 145 -18.15 -0.91 -10.65
C ALA A 145 -19.30 -1.13 -9.64
N SER A 146 -19.08 -2.04 -8.67
CA SER A 146 -19.75 -1.98 -7.37
C SER A 146 -18.73 -1.41 -6.37
N MET A 147 -18.67 -0.08 -6.27
CA MET A 147 -17.94 0.58 -5.18
C MET A 147 -18.87 0.72 -3.99
N GLN A 148 -18.43 0.23 -2.84
CA GLN A 148 -19.23 0.22 -1.63
C GLN A 148 -18.44 0.90 -0.52
N ASP A 149 -18.87 2.11 -0.16
CA ASP A 149 -18.38 2.78 1.04
C ASP A 149 -19.01 2.10 2.25
N VAL A 150 -18.19 1.51 3.12
CA VAL A 150 -18.69 0.95 4.39
C VAL A 150 -18.72 2.08 5.40
N VAL A 151 -19.85 2.78 5.43
CA VAL A 151 -20.17 3.74 6.49
C VAL A 151 -20.72 2.96 7.68
N ALA A 152 -19.83 2.41 8.52
CA ALA A 152 -20.25 1.82 9.77
C ALA A 152 -20.49 2.92 10.81
N SER A 153 -21.65 2.91 11.48
CA SER A 153 -21.85 3.73 12.68
C SER A 153 -21.01 3.13 13.82
N GLY A 154 -19.93 3.79 14.22
CA GLY A 154 -19.10 3.36 15.35
C GLY A 154 -17.60 3.53 15.13
N SER A 155 -16.80 2.64 15.74
CA SER A 155 -15.34 2.65 15.65
C SER A 155 -14.82 2.09 14.32
N PHE A 156 -13.57 2.40 13.98
CA PHE A 156 -12.91 1.82 12.80
C PHE A 156 -12.87 0.30 12.82
N VAL A 157 -12.68 -0.29 14.01
CA VAL A 157 -12.72 -1.75 14.20
C VAL A 157 -14.08 -2.34 13.80
N ALA A 158 -15.18 -1.68 14.16
CA ALA A 158 -16.53 -2.11 13.74
C ALA A 158 -16.72 -1.99 12.22
N ALA A 159 -16.12 -1.00 11.59
CA ALA A 159 -16.11 -0.86 10.12
C ALA A 159 -15.35 -2.02 9.46
N CYS A 160 -14.18 -2.39 9.97
CA CYS A 160 -13.44 -3.57 9.51
C CYS A 160 -14.24 -4.87 9.69
N GLU A 161 -14.95 -5.03 10.81
CA GLU A 161 -15.81 -6.19 11.04
C GLU A 161 -16.97 -6.27 10.04
N ALA A 162 -17.63 -5.13 9.77
CA ALA A 162 -18.69 -5.04 8.78
C ALA A 162 -18.18 -5.36 7.35
N ALA A 163 -17.00 -4.85 7.00
CA ALA A 163 -16.32 -5.20 5.74
C ALA A 163 -16.05 -6.70 5.64
N ALA A 164 -15.50 -7.31 6.69
CA ALA A 164 -15.19 -8.74 6.71
C ALA A 164 -16.46 -9.60 6.51
N ARG A 165 -17.55 -9.29 7.22
CA ARG A 165 -18.85 -9.97 7.05
C ARG A 165 -19.37 -9.86 5.63
N ARG A 166 -19.23 -8.69 5.00
CA ARG A 166 -19.70 -8.46 3.64
C ARG A 166 -18.90 -9.23 2.60
N ILE A 167 -17.57 -9.29 2.77
CA ILE A 167 -16.70 -10.11 1.92
C ILE A 167 -17.07 -11.59 2.04
N ALA A 168 -17.32 -12.06 3.27
CA ALA A 168 -17.68 -13.45 3.56
C ALA A 168 -19.07 -13.84 3.06
N ALA A 169 -20.03 -12.90 3.02
CA ALA A 169 -21.37 -13.13 2.51
C ALA A 169 -21.40 -13.45 1.00
N ARG A 170 -20.34 -13.10 0.26
CA ARG A 170 -20.25 -13.25 -1.22
C ARG A 170 -21.41 -12.55 -1.96
N ASP A 171 -22.00 -11.52 -1.34
CA ASP A 171 -23.04 -10.67 -1.96
C ASP A 171 -22.49 -9.82 -3.12
N VAL A 172 -21.16 -9.83 -3.30
CA VAL A 172 -20.51 -9.15 -4.41
C VAL A 172 -20.42 -10.12 -5.58
N HIS A 173 -20.95 -9.72 -6.74
CA HIS A 173 -20.82 -10.51 -7.96
C HIS A 173 -19.35 -10.89 -8.18
N ASP A 174 -19.04 -12.19 -8.09
CA ASP A 174 -17.75 -12.77 -8.49
C ASP A 174 -17.66 -12.76 -10.03
N ALA A 175 -17.91 -11.62 -10.66
CA ALA A 175 -17.66 -11.48 -12.08
C ALA A 175 -16.14 -11.53 -12.30
N PRO A 176 -15.65 -12.40 -13.21
CA PRO A 176 -14.23 -12.71 -13.34
C PRO A 176 -13.35 -11.51 -13.75
N ASP A 177 -13.97 -10.40 -14.20
CA ASP A 177 -13.30 -9.19 -14.69
C ASP A 177 -13.64 -7.93 -13.89
N SER A 178 -14.16 -8.05 -12.65
CA SER A 178 -14.49 -6.88 -11.82
C SER A 178 -13.73 -6.89 -10.50
N VAL A 179 -13.21 -5.73 -10.11
CA VAL A 179 -12.59 -5.53 -8.80
C VAL A 179 -13.66 -5.09 -7.80
N ASN A 180 -13.88 -5.91 -6.77
CA ASN A 180 -14.82 -5.61 -5.71
C ASN A 180 -14.14 -4.69 -4.68
N VAL A 181 -14.56 -3.43 -4.63
CA VAL A 181 -13.91 -2.43 -3.79
C VAL A 181 -14.73 -2.16 -2.53
N ILE A 182 -14.08 -2.29 -1.38
CA ILE A 182 -14.58 -1.79 -0.10
C ILE A 182 -13.69 -0.65 0.35
N ARG A 183 -14.31 0.49 0.67
CA ARG A 183 -13.60 1.65 1.24
C ARG A 183 -13.92 1.81 2.72
N LEU A 184 -12.86 2.00 3.49
CA LEU A 184 -12.88 2.27 4.93
C LEU A 184 -12.11 3.57 5.18
N THR A 185 -12.56 4.38 6.14
CA THR A 185 -11.86 5.61 6.49
C THR A 185 -11.58 5.65 7.99
N LEU A 186 -10.33 5.94 8.34
CA LEU A 186 -9.90 6.24 9.69
C LEU A 186 -9.51 7.72 9.75
N HIS A 187 -10.37 8.54 10.34
CA HIS A 187 -10.18 9.98 10.46
C HIS A 187 -9.25 10.35 11.62
N GLY A 188 -8.65 11.54 11.52
CA GLY A 188 -7.97 12.20 12.63
C GLY A 188 -6.45 12.22 12.53
N PHE A 189 -5.88 11.79 11.40
CA PHE A 189 -4.44 11.89 11.14
C PHE A 189 -3.98 13.34 10.93
N ASP A 190 -4.92 14.31 10.91
CA ASP A 190 -4.58 15.72 10.81
C ASP A 190 -3.95 16.29 12.10
N THR A 191 -2.70 15.93 12.37
CA THR A 191 -2.03 16.14 13.66
C THR A 191 -0.99 17.26 13.63
N HIS A 192 -1.45 18.51 13.54
CA HIS A 192 -0.59 19.70 13.64
C HIS A 192 -0.16 20.04 15.08
N GLU A 193 -0.77 19.43 16.09
CA GLU A 193 -0.48 19.67 17.49
C GLU A 193 -0.66 18.41 18.34
N ASN A 194 0.07 18.33 19.46
CA ASN A 194 -0.03 17.25 20.46
C ASN A 194 -0.15 15.83 19.85
N GLN A 195 0.64 15.57 18.81
CA GLN A 195 0.46 14.43 17.91
C GLN A 195 0.67 13.09 18.60
N ALA A 196 1.64 12.97 19.52
CA ALA A 196 2.09 11.69 20.07
C ALA A 196 0.95 10.78 20.56
N GLN A 197 0.03 11.31 21.37
CA GLN A 197 -1.07 10.51 21.92
C GLN A 197 -2.14 10.19 20.87
N ARG A 198 -2.51 11.18 20.05
CA ARG A 198 -3.55 11.01 19.02
C ARG A 198 -3.12 10.00 17.96
N HIS A 199 -1.90 10.16 17.44
CA HIS A 199 -1.34 9.25 16.43
C HIS A 199 -1.21 7.83 16.97
N ALA A 200 -0.70 7.66 18.20
CA ALA A 200 -0.62 6.35 18.84
C ALA A 200 -1.99 5.67 18.96
N TRP A 201 -3.06 6.42 19.32
CA TRP A 201 -4.42 5.88 19.41
C TRP A 201 -4.99 5.49 18.04
N LEU A 202 -4.75 6.30 17.00
CA LEU A 202 -5.16 5.97 15.62
C LEU A 202 -4.45 4.72 15.12
N LEU A 203 -3.15 4.59 15.38
CA LEU A 203 -2.38 3.40 15.00
C LEU A 203 -2.85 2.15 15.75
N THR A 204 -3.30 2.28 17.01
CA THR A 204 -3.94 1.16 17.72
C THR A 204 -5.21 0.71 17.01
N GLN A 205 -6.10 1.65 16.67
CA GLN A 205 -7.34 1.31 15.93
C GLN A 205 -7.03 0.68 14.57
N LEU A 206 -6.06 1.22 13.84
CA LEU A 206 -5.62 0.67 12.56
C LEU A 206 -5.14 -0.78 12.74
N ALA A 207 -4.27 -1.03 13.73
CA ALA A 207 -3.73 -2.36 13.99
C ALA A 207 -4.81 -3.37 14.40
N GLU A 208 -5.70 -2.98 15.30
CA GLU A 208 -6.84 -3.80 15.74
C GLU A 208 -7.77 -4.14 14.57
N GLY A 209 -8.18 -3.14 13.80
CA GLY A 209 -9.08 -3.30 12.66
C GLY A 209 -8.51 -4.20 11.57
N LEU A 210 -7.25 -3.98 11.19
CA LEU A 210 -6.58 -4.79 10.16
C LEU A 210 -6.31 -6.22 10.64
N ALA A 211 -5.93 -6.42 11.90
CA ALA A 211 -5.73 -7.76 12.46
C ALA A 211 -7.06 -8.54 12.56
N LEU A 212 -8.15 -7.87 12.94
CA LEU A 212 -9.49 -8.44 12.94
C LEU A 212 -9.92 -8.84 11.52
N LEU A 213 -9.77 -7.92 10.55
CA LEU A 213 -10.11 -8.16 9.15
C LEU A 213 -9.37 -9.40 8.62
N ARG A 214 -8.05 -9.49 8.83
CA ARG A 214 -7.26 -10.66 8.45
C ARG A 214 -7.78 -11.94 9.10
N THR A 215 -8.00 -11.94 10.41
CA THR A 215 -8.41 -13.14 11.15
C THR A 215 -9.76 -13.66 10.66
N THR A 216 -10.74 -12.77 10.49
CA THR A 216 -12.07 -13.12 10.00
C THR A 216 -12.03 -13.63 8.57
N LEU A 217 -11.25 -13.00 7.68
CA LEU A 217 -11.12 -13.44 6.29
C LEU A 217 -10.35 -14.75 6.15
N ILE A 218 -9.42 -15.07 7.05
CA ILE A 218 -8.81 -16.40 7.11
C ILE A 218 -9.87 -17.43 7.48
N ALA A 219 -10.67 -17.15 8.52
CA ALA A 219 -11.71 -18.07 8.99
C ALA A 219 -12.80 -18.33 7.93
N SER A 220 -13.14 -17.33 7.11
CA SER A 220 -14.10 -17.48 6.01
C SER A 220 -13.50 -18.05 4.71
N GLY A 221 -12.17 -18.21 4.65
CA GLY A 221 -11.46 -18.68 3.46
C GLY A 221 -11.24 -17.61 2.37
N ASP A 222 -11.43 -16.34 2.70
CA ASP A 222 -11.40 -15.22 1.76
C ASP A 222 -10.12 -14.39 1.78
N TRP A 223 -9.20 -14.67 2.72
CA TRP A 223 -7.93 -13.93 2.84
C TRP A 223 -7.04 -14.05 1.61
N ARG A 224 -7.05 -15.21 0.94
CA ARG A 224 -6.24 -15.46 -0.26
C ARG A 224 -6.66 -14.59 -1.46
N ARG A 225 -7.94 -14.20 -1.52
CA ARG A 225 -8.51 -13.39 -2.60
C ARG A 225 -8.72 -11.91 -2.23
N THR A 226 -8.20 -11.48 -1.07
CA THR A 226 -8.37 -10.11 -0.58
C THR A 226 -7.01 -9.41 -0.51
N LEU A 227 -6.92 -8.25 -1.14
CA LEU A 227 -5.85 -7.28 -0.92
C LEU A 227 -6.41 -6.13 -0.07
N VAL A 228 -5.71 -5.78 1.01
CA VAL A 228 -5.97 -4.57 1.77
C VAL A 228 -4.80 -3.62 1.55
N MET A 229 -5.10 -2.34 1.31
CA MET A 229 -4.10 -1.29 1.19
C MET A 229 -4.49 -0.07 2.02
N THR A 230 -3.50 0.59 2.63
CA THR A 230 -3.70 1.92 3.22
C THR A 230 -3.29 2.98 2.23
N ARG A 231 -3.94 4.14 2.25
CA ARG A 231 -3.43 5.37 1.62
C ARG A 231 -3.66 6.56 2.53
N SER A 232 -2.94 7.65 2.30
CA SER A 232 -3.11 8.90 3.03
C SER A 232 -3.02 10.06 2.04
N ASP A 233 -3.79 11.09 2.28
CA ASP A 233 -3.83 12.29 1.45
C ASP A 233 -2.53 13.10 1.53
N PHE A 234 -1.76 12.98 2.62
CA PHE A 234 -0.45 13.64 2.73
C PHE A 234 0.59 12.75 3.39
N GLY A 235 1.86 13.08 3.14
CA GLY A 235 2.94 12.78 4.05
C GLY A 235 3.00 13.80 5.20
N ARG A 236 4.01 13.66 6.07
CA ARG A 236 4.30 14.64 7.12
C ARG A 236 5.74 15.12 7.04
N SER A 237 5.93 16.38 7.37
CA SER A 237 7.25 17.01 7.52
C SER A 237 8.13 16.20 8.47
N ALA A 238 9.43 16.12 8.19
CA ALA A 238 10.35 15.30 8.97
C ALA A 238 10.68 15.91 10.34
N ARG A 239 10.66 17.24 10.44
CA ARG A 239 10.86 17.98 11.69
C ARG A 239 9.53 18.20 12.40
N GLU A 240 9.46 17.93 13.71
CA GLU A 240 8.30 18.32 14.52
C GLU A 240 8.22 19.84 14.69
N ASN A 241 6.99 20.36 14.77
CA ASN A 241 6.75 21.79 14.98
C ASN A 241 6.74 22.15 16.49
N ALA A 242 6.65 23.45 16.80
CA ALA A 242 6.64 23.94 18.18
C ALA A 242 5.41 23.49 18.99
N ALA A 243 4.32 23.09 18.33
CA ALA A 243 3.10 22.59 18.95
C ALA A 243 3.14 21.07 19.22
N ARG A 244 4.29 20.42 19.04
CA ARG A 244 4.48 18.97 19.17
C ARG A 244 3.60 18.18 18.20
N GLY A 245 3.42 18.71 16.99
CA GLY A 245 2.84 18.02 15.85
C GLY A 245 3.73 18.15 14.62
N THR A 246 3.15 17.95 13.43
CA THR A 246 3.89 17.99 12.16
C THR A 246 3.10 18.69 11.07
N GLU A 247 3.81 19.40 10.19
CA GLU A 247 3.23 20.00 8.98
C GLU A 247 3.09 18.95 7.86
N HIS A 248 2.37 19.31 6.79
CA HIS A 248 2.22 18.47 5.60
C HIS A 248 3.55 18.16 4.93
N GLY A 249 3.64 16.99 4.31
CA GLY A 249 4.78 16.54 3.50
C GLY A 249 4.32 15.76 2.26
N ALA A 250 5.24 15.50 1.34
CA ALA A 250 4.93 14.90 0.05
C ALA A 250 4.87 13.36 0.08
N ALA A 251 5.70 12.71 0.91
CA ALA A 251 5.84 11.26 0.93
C ALA A 251 5.42 10.62 2.25
N ALA A 252 4.81 9.44 2.15
CA ALA A 252 4.37 8.63 3.26
C ALA A 252 4.75 7.14 3.11
N SER A 253 4.60 6.39 4.20
CA SER A 253 4.67 4.94 4.23
C SER A 253 3.27 4.35 4.26
N HIS A 254 3.06 3.30 3.46
CA HIS A 254 1.77 2.62 3.35
C HIS A 254 1.91 1.11 3.51
N PHE A 255 0.83 0.47 3.95
CA PHE A 255 0.73 -0.97 4.11
C PHE A 255 -0.05 -1.59 2.96
N MET A 256 0.40 -2.75 2.51
CA MET A 256 -0.37 -3.70 1.73
C MET A 256 -0.34 -5.05 2.43
N LEU A 257 -1.50 -5.66 2.65
CA LEU A 257 -1.59 -6.97 3.29
C LEU A 257 -2.67 -7.84 2.66
N GLY A 258 -2.40 -9.15 2.57
CA GLY A 258 -3.27 -10.11 1.88
C GLY A 258 -2.59 -11.46 1.72
N GLY A 259 -3.35 -12.52 1.43
CA GLY A 259 -2.80 -13.87 1.28
C GLY A 259 -1.85 -14.04 0.07
N ASN A 260 -2.00 -13.18 -0.95
CA ASN A 260 -1.12 -13.13 -2.12
C ASN A 260 -0.02 -12.05 -2.01
N VAL A 261 0.10 -11.37 -0.87
CA VAL A 261 1.17 -10.37 -0.65
C VAL A 261 2.44 -11.07 -0.19
N ARG A 262 3.57 -10.67 -0.77
CA ARG A 262 4.92 -10.96 -0.29
C ARG A 262 5.31 -9.87 0.71
N GLY A 263 5.30 -10.21 1.98
CA GLY A 263 5.69 -9.29 3.05
C GLY A 263 7.13 -8.81 2.94
N GLY A 264 7.43 -7.72 3.64
CA GLY A 264 8.75 -7.09 3.66
C GLY A 264 8.72 -5.57 3.61
N LEU A 265 9.90 -4.96 3.66
CA LEU A 265 10.11 -3.53 3.44
C LEU A 265 10.41 -3.27 1.97
N PHE A 266 9.69 -2.32 1.38
CA PHE A 266 9.81 -1.92 -0.02
C PHE A 266 10.04 -0.40 -0.12
N GLY A 267 10.69 0.02 -1.19
CA GLY A 267 11.17 1.39 -1.34
C GLY A 267 12.48 1.64 -0.59
N ALA A 268 13.05 2.83 -0.79
CA ALA A 268 14.24 3.24 -0.06
C ALA A 268 13.88 3.69 1.36
N PRO A 269 14.72 3.42 2.37
CA PRO A 269 14.60 4.06 3.68
C PRO A 269 14.61 5.60 3.53
N PRO A 270 13.87 6.32 4.39
CA PRO A 270 13.82 7.78 4.31
C PRO A 270 15.20 8.40 4.56
N ARG A 271 15.52 9.46 3.81
CA ARG A 271 16.76 10.23 3.94
C ARG A 271 16.51 11.49 4.76
N LEU A 272 16.85 11.45 6.04
CA LEU A 272 16.61 12.59 6.95
C LEU A 272 17.64 13.73 6.79
N ASP A 273 18.73 13.46 6.07
CA ASP A 273 19.77 14.41 5.67
C ASP A 273 19.48 15.12 4.34
N ALA A 274 18.45 14.68 3.62
CA ALA A 274 18.07 15.21 2.30
C ALA A 274 16.53 15.33 2.21
N LEU A 275 16.02 16.44 2.74
CA LEU A 275 14.58 16.76 2.76
C LEU A 275 14.20 17.61 1.54
N ASP A 276 12.91 17.60 1.21
CA ASP A 276 12.36 18.49 0.20
C ASP A 276 12.36 19.97 0.64
N ALA A 277 11.97 20.88 -0.26
CA ALA A 277 11.94 22.32 0.01
C ALA A 277 10.97 22.73 1.14
N ALA A 278 9.98 21.89 1.46
CA ALA A 278 9.04 22.08 2.56
C ALA A 278 9.50 21.42 3.87
N GLY A 279 10.65 20.73 3.88
CA GLY A 279 11.14 19.97 5.02
C GLY A 279 10.47 18.60 5.19
N GLY A 280 9.81 18.10 4.15
CA GLY A 280 9.24 16.76 4.06
C GLY A 280 10.20 15.73 3.50
N LEU A 281 9.76 14.46 3.55
CA LEU A 281 10.47 13.36 2.91
C LEU A 281 10.31 13.47 1.39
N VAL A 282 11.42 13.29 0.67
CA VAL A 282 11.42 13.22 -0.79
C VAL A 282 10.64 11.98 -1.25
N VAL A 283 9.79 12.16 -2.26
CA VAL A 283 9.04 11.08 -2.90
C VAL A 283 10.00 10.13 -3.61
N GLY A 284 10.01 8.87 -3.18
CA GLY A 284 10.82 7.82 -3.79
C GLY A 284 10.03 6.91 -4.72
N ILE A 285 8.71 6.81 -4.50
CA ILE A 285 7.78 5.99 -5.28
C ILE A 285 6.57 6.86 -5.63
N ASP A 286 6.26 6.97 -6.91
CA ASP A 286 5.00 7.57 -7.35
C ASP A 286 3.82 6.70 -6.89
N PHE A 287 2.84 7.30 -6.23
CA PHE A 287 1.67 6.60 -5.69
C PHE A 287 0.87 5.81 -6.74
N ARG A 288 0.96 6.16 -8.03
CA ARG A 288 0.32 5.40 -9.11
C ARG A 288 0.97 4.04 -9.32
N SER A 289 2.25 3.86 -8.98
CA SER A 289 2.90 2.54 -8.96
C SER A 289 2.35 1.67 -7.82
N PHE A 290 2.02 2.29 -6.69
CA PHE A 290 1.34 1.63 -5.58
C PHE A 290 -0.08 1.19 -6.00
N TYR A 291 -0.83 2.02 -6.73
CA TYR A 291 -2.15 1.64 -7.27
C TYR A 291 -2.07 0.61 -8.41
N ALA A 292 -1.07 0.69 -9.29
CA ALA A 292 -0.81 -0.31 -10.32
C ALA A 292 -0.57 -1.69 -9.70
N THR A 293 0.08 -1.73 -8.53
CA THR A 293 0.24 -2.95 -7.74
C THR A 293 -1.10 -3.51 -7.26
N ALA A 294 -2.00 -2.66 -6.78
CA ALA A 294 -3.33 -3.08 -6.36
C ALA A 294 -4.15 -3.62 -7.54
N LEU A 295 -4.12 -2.95 -8.70
CA LEU A 295 -4.77 -3.42 -9.92
C LEU A 295 -4.21 -4.77 -10.39
N ALA A 296 -2.89 -4.92 -10.39
CA ALA A 296 -2.22 -6.17 -10.77
C ALA A 296 -2.57 -7.33 -9.84
N ALA A 297 -2.77 -7.06 -8.54
CA ALA A 297 -3.24 -8.06 -7.59
C ALA A 297 -4.70 -8.46 -7.84
N CYS A 298 -5.50 -7.48 -8.30
CA CYS A 298 -6.94 -7.59 -8.37
C CYS A 298 -7.51 -8.14 -9.70
N GLY A 299 -6.68 -8.28 -10.75
CA GLY A 299 -7.11 -8.85 -12.04
C GLY A 299 -6.38 -8.29 -13.26
N HIS A 300 -6.95 -8.53 -14.45
CA HIS A 300 -6.38 -8.22 -15.78
C HIS A 300 -6.59 -6.76 -16.24
N ILE A 301 -6.59 -5.81 -15.31
CA ILE A 301 -6.73 -4.39 -15.67
C ILE A 301 -5.33 -3.84 -15.97
N ASP A 302 -5.11 -3.43 -17.22
CA ASP A 302 -3.86 -2.75 -17.61
C ASP A 302 -3.79 -1.38 -16.92
N PRO A 303 -2.84 -1.15 -15.98
CA PRO A 303 -2.71 0.13 -15.30
C PRO A 303 -2.51 1.31 -16.26
N ALA A 304 -1.88 1.08 -17.42
CA ALA A 304 -1.66 2.13 -18.41
C ALA A 304 -2.98 2.67 -19.00
N SER A 305 -4.00 1.81 -19.11
CA SER A 305 -5.34 2.23 -19.55
C SER A 305 -6.09 3.07 -18.50
N VAL A 306 -5.71 2.97 -17.22
CA VAL A 306 -6.36 3.67 -16.11
C VAL A 306 -5.67 4.99 -15.78
N PHE A 307 -4.35 5.03 -15.83
CA PHE A 307 -3.55 6.17 -15.38
C PHE A 307 -3.03 7.05 -16.52
N GLY A 308 -3.25 6.68 -17.79
CA GLY A 308 -2.76 7.44 -18.94
C GLY A 308 -1.24 7.41 -19.11
N GLY A 309 -0.55 6.55 -18.37
CA GLY A 309 0.91 6.39 -18.35
C GLY A 309 1.30 5.05 -17.74
N ARG A 310 2.56 4.63 -17.98
CA ARG A 310 3.06 3.37 -17.42
C ARG A 310 3.62 3.58 -16.02
N PHE A 311 3.05 2.85 -15.06
CA PHE A 311 3.51 2.79 -13.68
C PHE A 311 3.74 1.32 -13.35
N GLU A 312 4.99 0.96 -13.10
CA GLU A 312 5.37 -0.43 -12.88
C GLU A 312 4.86 -0.91 -11.51
N PRO A 313 4.13 -2.04 -11.45
CA PRO A 313 3.76 -2.66 -10.18
C PRO A 313 4.99 -2.97 -9.33
N LEU A 314 4.86 -2.73 -8.03
CA LEU A 314 5.87 -3.09 -7.05
C LEU A 314 5.99 -4.61 -6.96
N PRO A 315 7.21 -5.15 -6.75
CA PRO A 315 7.42 -6.59 -6.68
C PRO A 315 7.00 -7.13 -5.31
N LEU A 316 5.75 -6.93 -4.89
CA LEU A 316 5.23 -7.35 -3.58
C LEU A 316 4.08 -8.36 -3.68
N LEU A 317 3.79 -8.86 -4.88
CA LEU A 317 2.82 -9.92 -5.11
C LEU A 317 3.54 -11.27 -5.24
N ARG A 318 2.94 -12.33 -4.68
CA ARG A 318 3.42 -13.71 -4.85
C ARG A 318 3.10 -14.17 -6.28
N ALA A 319 4.03 -14.89 -6.89
CA ALA A 319 3.87 -15.53 -8.20
C ALA A 319 2.95 -16.76 -8.10
#